data_AF-A0A821VAK9-F1
#
_entry.id   AF-A0A821VAK9-F1
#
_cell.length_a   1.000
_cell.length_b   1.000
_cell.length_c   1.000
_cell.angle_alpha   90.00
_cell.angle_beta   90.00
_cell.angle_gamma   90.00
#
_symmetry.space_group_name_H-M   'P 1'
#
loop_
_entity.id
_entity.type
_entity.pdbx_description
1 polymer ?
#
loop_
_entity_poly.entity_id
_entity_poly.type
_entity_poly.pdbx_seq_one_letter_code
_entity_poly.pdbx_strand_id
1 'polypeptide(L)'
;MLVALLCLIIVYVYLKSAYFTLRGSLPGVAPQFLFGNLQQTGVIWRGEPLPNVLRQFQDKFGDVFQFWLGSARMVVVCRLEDVQHIFSHRHEYDQADLVEQKMNFIMPNSIFCLTGSKYKRHASITHSLFRRGLSRAEVLDEMLSFLMAGYSTTAAALSWFIHLMSIHPEVQNKVKKELAQYNMQSLSVEQLDSFSYLDCVLREVFRFVPPNFGILRTLTVDDRLPSTGAELRKGDLVFIAIHNLGRDRRYWLGPVDPDQFYPERFLVEDNDINNNKAASIPFGGGHRQCIGQDLARLKVKAICARLMQRVTFGDGGPEVNSGEYAGDGGDAIIPKRMGVTITFDSDDDT
;
A
#
# COMPACT_ATOMS: atom_id res chain seq x y z
N MET A 1 -22.97 -21.09 36.76
CA MET A 1 -21.71 -20.40 37.09
C MET A 1 -20.48 -21.28 36.92
N LEU A 2 -20.39 -22.45 37.59
CA LEU A 2 -19.23 -23.35 37.50
C LEU A 2 -18.92 -23.87 36.08
N VAL A 3 -19.95 -24.24 35.31
CA VAL A 3 -19.77 -24.70 33.91
C VAL A 3 -19.23 -23.58 33.03
N ALA A 4 -19.73 -22.35 33.17
CA ALA A 4 -19.24 -21.20 32.42
C ALA A 4 -17.78 -20.87 32.77
N LEU A 5 -17.41 -20.95 34.06
CA LEU A 5 -16.04 -20.76 34.51
C LEU A 5 -15.10 -21.84 33.96
N LEU A 6 -15.54 -23.11 33.97
CA LEU A 6 -14.78 -24.23 33.42
C LEU A 6 -14.57 -24.09 31.91
N CYS A 7 -15.62 -23.71 31.17
CA CYS A 7 -15.52 -23.42 29.73
C CYS A 7 -14.53 -22.28 29.46
N LEU A 8 -14.57 -21.20 30.24
CA LEU A 8 -13.61 -20.09 30.13
C LEU A 8 -12.17 -20.54 30.41
N ILE A 9 -11.95 -21.41 31.39
CA ILE A 9 -10.62 -21.97 31.71
C ILE A 9 -10.13 -22.88 30.58
N ILE A 10 -10.99 -23.74 30.03
CA ILE A 10 -10.64 -24.62 28.90
C ILE A 10 -10.29 -23.80 27.66
N VAL A 11 -11.10 -22.79 27.34
CA VAL A 11 -10.83 -21.85 26.25
C VAL A 11 -9.53 -21.08 26.52
N TYR A 12 -9.30 -20.64 27.76
CA TYR A 12 -8.05 -19.97 28.14
C TYR A 12 -6.82 -20.87 27.93
N VAL A 13 -6.85 -22.12 28.41
CA VAL A 13 -5.74 -23.07 28.27
C VAL A 13 -5.53 -23.45 26.81
N TYR A 14 -6.60 -23.69 26.05
CA TYR A 14 -6.53 -23.99 24.63
C TYR A 14 -5.92 -22.84 23.83
N LEU A 15 -6.46 -21.62 23.98
CA LEU A 15 -5.95 -20.44 23.30
C LEU A 15 -4.50 -20.19 23.69
N LYS A 16 -4.17 -20.25 24.99
CA LYS A 16 -2.79 -20.12 25.48
C LYS A 16 -1.86 -21.16 24.86
N SER A 17 -2.25 -22.43 24.84
CA SER A 17 -1.46 -23.51 24.24
C SER A 17 -1.23 -23.30 22.74
N ALA A 18 -2.30 -22.99 21.99
CA ALA A 18 -2.21 -22.66 20.57
C ALA A 18 -1.29 -21.46 20.30
N TYR A 19 -1.42 -20.38 21.09
CA TYR A 19 -0.55 -19.19 21.00
C TYR A 19 0.93 -19.52 21.25
N PHE A 20 1.24 -20.30 22.28
CA PHE A 20 2.63 -20.64 22.63
C PHE A 20 3.27 -21.61 21.63
N THR A 21 2.49 -22.49 21.02
CA THR A 21 2.98 -23.46 20.02
C THR A 21 3.40 -22.73 18.73
N LEU A 22 2.62 -21.72 18.31
CA LEU A 22 2.90 -20.90 17.10
C LEU A 22 3.94 -19.79 17.32
N ARG A 23 4.26 -19.45 18.57
CA ARG A 23 5.29 -18.45 18.90
C ARG A 23 6.71 -18.92 18.59
N GLY A 24 6.95 -20.23 18.56
CA GLY A 24 8.30 -20.80 18.43
C GLY A 24 8.97 -20.55 17.07
N SER A 25 8.22 -20.28 16.00
CA SER A 25 8.80 -20.20 14.64
C SER A 25 9.24 -18.80 14.18
N LEU A 26 8.78 -17.72 14.83
CA LEU A 26 9.08 -16.34 14.43
C LEU A 26 9.25 -15.38 15.62
N PRO A 27 10.17 -14.40 15.54
CA PRO A 27 10.29 -13.36 16.54
C PRO A 27 9.07 -12.44 16.49
N GLY A 28 8.71 -11.82 17.62
CA GLY A 28 7.54 -10.95 17.66
C GLY A 28 7.06 -10.56 19.05
N VAL A 29 6.04 -9.71 19.07
CA VAL A 29 5.45 -9.22 20.33
C VAL A 29 4.61 -10.32 20.96
N ALA A 30 4.80 -10.55 22.26
CA ALA A 30 3.97 -11.50 23.00
C ALA A 30 2.51 -10.99 23.03
N PRO A 31 1.52 -11.78 22.61
CA PRO A 31 0.12 -11.37 22.66
C PRO A 31 -0.39 -11.29 24.10
N GLN A 32 -1.25 -10.30 24.37
CA GLN A 32 -2.14 -10.29 25.51
C GLN A 32 -3.33 -11.21 25.25
N PHE A 33 -3.90 -11.75 26.34
CA PHE A 33 -5.07 -12.60 26.26
C PHE A 33 -6.26 -11.86 25.65
N LEU A 34 -6.97 -12.50 24.70
CA LEU A 34 -8.13 -12.02 23.91
C LEU A 34 -7.87 -10.85 22.95
N PHE A 35 -6.99 -9.91 23.30
CA PHE A 35 -6.78 -8.70 22.50
C PHE A 35 -5.52 -8.74 21.63
N GLY A 36 -4.75 -9.84 21.67
CA GLY A 36 -3.52 -9.98 20.90
C GLY A 36 -2.55 -8.84 21.22
N ASN A 37 -2.11 -8.10 20.21
CA ASN A 37 -1.18 -6.99 20.35
C ASN A 37 -1.82 -5.60 20.17
N LEU A 38 -3.15 -5.48 20.25
CA LEU A 38 -3.87 -4.23 20.00
C LEU A 38 -3.42 -3.05 20.88
N GLN A 39 -2.97 -3.31 22.11
CA GLN A 39 -2.42 -2.25 22.98
C GLN A 39 -1.00 -1.86 22.57
N GLN A 40 -0.14 -2.84 22.28
CA GLN A 40 1.27 -2.63 21.97
C GLN A 40 1.48 -1.99 20.59
N THR A 41 0.59 -2.22 19.64
CA THR A 41 0.66 -1.55 18.34
C THR A 41 0.38 -0.06 18.46
N GLY A 42 -0.26 0.43 19.52
CA GLY A 42 -0.53 1.87 19.71
C GLY A 42 -1.46 2.50 18.66
N VAL A 43 -1.84 1.78 17.61
CA VAL A 43 -2.66 2.28 16.48
C VAL A 43 -4.01 2.79 16.96
N ILE A 44 -4.68 2.03 17.84
CA ILE A 44 -6.01 2.38 18.34
C ILE A 44 -5.95 3.44 19.44
N TRP A 45 -4.94 3.37 20.32
CA TRP A 45 -4.92 4.14 21.57
C TRP A 45 -4.05 5.41 21.52
N ARG A 46 -2.96 5.39 20.75
CA ARG A 46 -2.02 6.51 20.59
C ARG A 46 -2.17 7.22 19.24
N GLY A 47 -2.99 6.68 18.33
CA GLY A 47 -3.12 7.18 16.96
C GLY A 47 -1.81 7.07 16.18
N GLU A 48 -0.90 6.17 16.58
CA GLU A 48 0.35 5.96 15.87
C GLU A 48 0.06 5.32 14.50
N PRO A 49 0.59 5.89 13.40
CA PRO A 49 0.43 5.31 12.09
C PRO A 49 1.03 3.90 12.03
N LEU A 50 0.27 2.93 11.51
CA LEU A 50 0.72 1.55 11.40
C LEU A 50 2.08 1.37 10.68
N PRO A 51 2.43 2.12 9.61
CA PRO A 51 3.77 2.03 9.02
C PRO A 51 4.91 2.30 10.00
N ASN A 52 4.74 3.29 10.89
CA ASN A 52 5.75 3.63 11.89
C ASN A 52 5.93 2.49 12.90
N VAL A 53 4.81 1.88 13.31
CA VAL A 53 4.81 0.74 14.23
C VAL A 53 5.48 -0.47 13.60
N LEU A 54 5.16 -0.78 12.34
CA LEU A 54 5.77 -1.88 11.60
C LEU A 54 7.27 -1.68 11.42
N ARG A 55 7.72 -0.45 11.18
CA ARG A 55 9.14 -0.10 11.13
C ARG A 55 9.84 -0.33 12.46
N GLN A 56 9.28 0.17 13.57
CA GLN A 56 9.84 -0.07 14.90
C GLN A 56 9.92 -1.57 15.23
N PHE A 57 8.93 -2.35 14.80
CA PHE A 57 8.94 -3.80 14.99
C PHE A 57 9.99 -4.47 14.10
N GLN A 58 10.17 -4.02 12.85
CA GLN A 58 11.24 -4.50 11.98
C GLN A 58 12.62 -4.23 12.62
N ASP A 59 12.86 -3.02 13.12
CA ASP A 59 14.12 -2.66 13.78
C ASP A 59 14.40 -3.53 15.01
N LYS A 60 13.35 -3.99 15.70
CA LYS A 60 13.45 -4.78 16.93
C LYS A 60 13.53 -6.29 16.70
N PHE A 61 12.79 -6.82 15.74
CA PHE A 61 12.57 -8.25 15.54
C PHE A 61 13.18 -8.79 14.25
N GLY A 62 13.71 -7.92 13.39
CA GLY A 62 14.22 -8.26 12.08
C GLY A 62 13.15 -8.20 10.99
N ASP A 63 13.47 -8.71 9.81
CA ASP A 63 12.66 -8.51 8.60
C ASP A 63 11.44 -9.41 8.47
N VAL A 64 11.37 -10.46 9.28
CA VAL A 64 10.22 -11.34 9.37
C VAL A 64 9.86 -11.47 10.82
N PHE A 65 8.67 -10.96 11.17
CA PHE A 65 8.21 -10.94 12.55
C PHE A 65 6.71 -11.16 12.62
N GLN A 66 6.22 -11.44 13.81
CA GLN A 66 4.80 -11.66 14.04
C GLN A 66 4.21 -10.80 15.14
N PHE A 67 2.92 -10.56 15.02
CA PHE A 67 2.08 -10.05 16.08
C PHE A 67 0.66 -10.60 15.89
N TRP A 68 -0.22 -10.36 16.85
CA TRP A 68 -1.57 -10.90 16.86
C TRP A 68 -2.61 -9.78 16.82
N LEU A 69 -3.64 -9.95 16.00
CA LEU A 69 -4.83 -9.11 16.03
C LEU A 69 -6.00 -9.97 16.55
N GLY A 70 -6.33 -9.80 17.83
CA GLY A 70 -7.21 -10.75 18.51
C GLY A 70 -6.59 -12.15 18.50
N SER A 71 -7.27 -13.11 17.88
CA SER A 71 -6.79 -14.49 17.70
C SER A 71 -6.13 -14.75 16.35
N ALA A 72 -6.09 -13.78 15.44
CA ALA A 72 -5.46 -13.95 14.13
C ALA A 72 -3.96 -13.65 14.22
N ARG A 73 -3.13 -14.59 13.78
CA ARG A 73 -1.67 -14.43 13.68
C ARG A 73 -1.35 -13.61 12.43
N MET A 74 -0.69 -12.48 12.62
CA MET A 74 -0.15 -11.65 11.56
C MET A 74 1.36 -11.90 11.45
N VAL A 75 1.81 -12.37 10.29
CA VAL A 75 3.21 -12.50 9.93
C VAL A 75 3.56 -11.38 8.96
N VAL A 76 4.48 -10.51 9.34
CA VAL A 76 4.94 -9.40 8.51
C VAL A 76 6.22 -9.82 7.80
N VAL A 77 6.28 -9.55 6.50
CA VAL A 77 7.45 -9.81 5.65
C VAL A 77 7.97 -8.51 5.04
N CYS A 78 9.28 -8.28 5.22
CA CYS A 78 9.99 -7.11 4.69
C CYS A 78 11.18 -7.48 3.79
N ARG A 79 11.43 -8.76 3.51
CA ARG A 79 12.50 -9.20 2.59
C ARG A 79 11.94 -9.47 1.19
N LEU A 80 12.66 -8.98 0.19
CA LEU A 80 12.26 -9.12 -1.21
C LEU A 80 12.12 -10.58 -1.66
N GLU A 81 12.99 -11.48 -1.17
CA GLU A 81 12.92 -12.91 -1.53
C GLU A 81 11.61 -13.57 -1.05
N ASP A 82 11.16 -13.26 0.17
CA ASP A 82 9.89 -13.74 0.72
C ASP A 82 8.70 -13.13 -0.04
N VAL A 83 8.80 -11.85 -0.40
CA VAL A 83 7.77 -11.15 -1.17
C VAL A 83 7.62 -11.75 -2.57
N GLN A 84 8.74 -12.04 -3.24
CA GLN A 84 8.76 -12.72 -4.53
C GLN A 84 8.19 -14.13 -4.43
N HIS A 85 8.56 -14.87 -3.37
CA HIS A 85 7.99 -16.18 -3.07
C HIS A 85 6.47 -16.09 -2.93
N ILE A 86 5.95 -15.16 -2.13
CA ILE A 86 4.50 -14.97 -1.94
C ILE A 86 3.82 -14.62 -3.27
N PHE A 87 4.43 -13.76 -4.10
CA PHE A 87 3.86 -13.38 -5.40
C PHE A 87 3.91 -14.50 -6.45
N SER A 88 4.89 -15.40 -6.38
CA SER A 88 4.98 -16.56 -7.28
C SER A 88 4.00 -17.68 -6.90
N HIS A 89 3.67 -17.81 -5.61
CA HIS A 89 2.76 -18.82 -5.07
C HIS A 89 1.30 -18.38 -5.16
N ARG A 90 0.74 -18.52 -6.38
CA ARG A 90 -0.56 -17.95 -6.77
C ARG A 90 -1.77 -18.53 -6.05
N HIS A 91 -1.69 -19.72 -5.46
CA HIS A 91 -2.86 -20.40 -4.90
C HIS A 91 -2.74 -20.62 -3.40
N GLU A 92 -1.52 -20.51 -2.88
CA GLU A 92 -1.16 -20.64 -1.48
C GLU A 92 -1.45 -19.34 -0.72
N TYR A 93 -1.33 -18.18 -1.37
CA TYR A 93 -1.59 -16.87 -0.76
C TYR A 93 -2.77 -16.17 -1.43
N ASP A 94 -3.94 -16.21 -0.78
CA ASP A 94 -5.16 -15.62 -1.33
C ASP A 94 -5.58 -14.35 -0.57
N GLN A 95 -6.71 -13.76 -0.96
CA GLN A 95 -7.29 -12.59 -0.33
C GLN A 95 -7.50 -12.83 1.17
N ALA A 96 -7.22 -11.81 1.98
CA ALA A 96 -7.31 -11.94 3.43
C ALA A 96 -8.76 -12.08 3.92
N ASP A 97 -9.02 -13.07 4.76
CA ASP A 97 -10.35 -13.39 5.31
C ASP A 97 -10.91 -12.21 6.09
N LEU A 98 -10.06 -11.40 6.73
CA LEU A 98 -10.47 -10.21 7.46
C LEU A 98 -11.01 -9.12 6.53
N VAL A 99 -10.40 -8.96 5.36
CA VAL A 99 -10.85 -8.02 4.33
C VAL A 99 -12.11 -8.57 3.67
N GLU A 100 -12.12 -9.86 3.37
CA GLU A 100 -13.28 -10.56 2.84
C GLU A 100 -14.49 -10.43 3.78
N GLN A 101 -14.35 -10.65 5.08
CA GLN A 101 -15.48 -10.56 6.03
C GLN A 101 -16.12 -9.17 6.10
N LYS A 102 -15.32 -8.10 6.03
CA LYS A 102 -15.86 -6.72 6.01
C LYS A 102 -16.50 -6.39 4.67
N MET A 103 -15.84 -6.74 3.56
CA MET A 103 -16.30 -6.37 2.22
C MET A 103 -17.44 -7.27 1.73
N ASN A 104 -17.55 -8.52 2.19
CA ASN A 104 -18.64 -9.43 1.84
C ASN A 104 -20.02 -8.91 2.25
N PHE A 105 -20.10 -8.09 3.30
CA PHE A 105 -21.37 -7.49 3.70
C PHE A 105 -21.86 -6.43 2.70
N ILE A 106 -20.93 -5.80 1.97
CA ILE A 106 -21.20 -4.65 1.09
C ILE A 106 -21.24 -5.06 -0.39
N MET A 107 -20.27 -5.88 -0.81
CA MET A 107 -20.03 -6.24 -2.21
C MET A 107 -19.51 -7.70 -2.32
N PRO A 108 -20.35 -8.70 -2.01
CA PRO A 108 -19.92 -10.10 -1.89
C PRO A 108 -19.39 -10.72 -3.18
N ASN A 109 -19.82 -10.25 -4.35
CA ASN A 109 -19.37 -10.78 -5.63
C ASN A 109 -18.28 -9.93 -6.29
N SER A 110 -17.68 -9.02 -5.53
CA SER A 110 -16.57 -8.18 -5.97
C SER A 110 -15.29 -8.97 -6.18
N ILE A 111 -14.47 -8.55 -7.14
CA ILE A 111 -13.08 -8.97 -7.32
C ILE A 111 -12.22 -8.86 -6.04
N PHE A 112 -12.58 -7.99 -5.09
CA PHE A 112 -11.95 -7.85 -3.77
C PHE A 112 -12.27 -9.00 -2.80
N CYS A 113 -13.39 -9.69 -3.01
CA CYS A 113 -13.89 -10.75 -2.13
C CYS A 113 -13.73 -12.13 -2.77
N LEU A 114 -13.87 -12.20 -4.09
CA LEU A 114 -13.82 -13.45 -4.83
C LEU A 114 -12.43 -14.07 -4.80
N THR A 115 -12.38 -15.40 -4.72
CA THR A 115 -11.18 -16.25 -4.77
C THR A 115 -11.27 -17.27 -5.91
N GLY A 116 -10.16 -17.96 -6.20
CA GLY A 116 -10.13 -19.10 -7.13
C GLY A 116 -10.68 -18.83 -8.54
N SER A 117 -11.54 -19.73 -9.04
CA SER A 117 -12.10 -19.65 -10.41
C SER A 117 -13.05 -18.47 -10.60
N LYS A 118 -13.81 -18.09 -9.57
CA LYS A 118 -14.70 -16.92 -9.61
C LYS A 118 -13.91 -15.63 -9.79
N TYR A 119 -12.84 -15.46 -9.02
CA TYR A 119 -11.89 -14.35 -9.21
C TYR A 119 -11.34 -14.31 -10.63
N LYS A 120 -10.81 -15.44 -11.13
CA LYS A 120 -10.24 -15.53 -12.49
C LYS A 120 -11.26 -15.10 -13.55
N ARG A 121 -12.51 -15.54 -13.43
CA ARG A 121 -13.61 -15.14 -14.32
C ARG A 121 -13.82 -13.63 -14.28
N HIS A 122 -13.97 -13.04 -13.09
CA HIS A 122 -14.21 -11.60 -12.94
C HIS A 122 -13.01 -10.79 -13.44
N ALA A 123 -11.79 -11.10 -13.01
CA ALA A 123 -10.57 -10.44 -13.46
C ALA A 123 -10.40 -10.44 -14.99
N SER A 124 -10.76 -11.55 -15.66
CA SER A 124 -10.69 -11.65 -17.13
C SER A 124 -11.71 -10.77 -17.86
N ILE A 125 -12.86 -10.51 -17.25
CA ILE A 125 -13.95 -9.74 -17.86
C ILE A 125 -13.79 -8.25 -17.56
N THR A 126 -13.36 -7.94 -16.33
CA THR A 126 -13.17 -6.57 -15.81
C THR A 126 -12.21 -5.74 -16.67
N HIS A 127 -11.15 -6.33 -17.20
CA HIS A 127 -10.17 -5.62 -18.05
C HIS A 127 -10.78 -5.10 -19.36
N SER A 128 -11.94 -5.62 -19.77
CA SER A 128 -12.69 -5.22 -20.97
C SER A 128 -14.00 -4.47 -20.67
N LEU A 129 -14.21 -4.06 -19.41
CA LEU A 129 -15.36 -3.28 -18.90
C LEU A 129 -16.69 -3.64 -19.58
N PHE A 130 -17.22 -4.83 -19.27
CA PHE A 130 -18.59 -5.30 -19.56
C PHE A 130 -18.82 -6.08 -20.87
N ARG A 131 -18.08 -7.18 -21.08
CA ARG A 131 -18.61 -8.29 -21.91
C ARG A 131 -19.71 -9.06 -21.17
N ARG A 132 -20.63 -9.67 -21.95
CA ARG A 132 -21.68 -10.61 -21.46
C ARG A 132 -21.03 -11.68 -20.57
N GLY A 133 -21.56 -11.92 -19.38
CA GLY A 133 -21.08 -13.00 -18.49
C GLY A 133 -21.23 -12.75 -16.99
N LEU A 134 -21.48 -11.51 -16.58
CA LEU A 134 -21.83 -11.16 -15.20
C LEU A 134 -23.35 -10.91 -15.08
N SER A 135 -23.93 -11.35 -13.97
CA SER A 135 -25.28 -11.00 -13.55
C SER A 135 -25.36 -9.53 -13.12
N ARG A 136 -26.58 -8.98 -13.05
CA ARG A 136 -26.80 -7.60 -12.60
C ARG A 136 -26.23 -7.33 -11.21
N ALA A 137 -26.32 -8.29 -10.28
CA ALA A 137 -25.79 -8.15 -8.93
C ALA A 137 -24.25 -8.10 -8.95
N GLU A 138 -23.61 -9.01 -9.70
CA GLU A 138 -22.15 -9.00 -9.88
C GLU A 138 -21.66 -7.69 -10.50
N VAL A 139 -22.38 -7.15 -11.49
CA VAL A 139 -22.04 -5.85 -12.08
C VAL A 139 -22.12 -4.71 -11.05
N LEU A 140 -23.16 -4.66 -10.22
CA LEU A 140 -23.30 -3.63 -9.19
C LEU A 140 -22.20 -3.73 -8.13
N ASP A 141 -21.85 -4.94 -7.70
CA ASP A 141 -20.76 -5.18 -6.76
C ASP A 141 -19.41 -4.71 -7.33
N GLU A 142 -19.11 -5.02 -8.60
CA GLU A 142 -17.90 -4.57 -9.28
C GLU A 142 -17.87 -3.04 -9.47
N MET A 143 -19.01 -2.40 -9.79
CA MET A 143 -19.09 -0.94 -9.91
C MET A 143 -18.72 -0.25 -8.59
N LEU A 144 -19.26 -0.73 -7.47
CA LEU A 144 -18.92 -0.20 -6.14
C LEU A 144 -17.44 -0.44 -5.80
N SER A 145 -16.93 -1.60 -6.19
CA SER A 145 -15.52 -1.97 -6.02
C SER A 145 -14.58 -0.98 -6.71
N PHE A 146 -14.79 -0.69 -8.00
CA PHE A 146 -13.95 0.26 -8.73
C PHE A 146 -14.09 1.68 -8.22
N LEU A 147 -15.29 2.07 -7.80
CA LEU A 147 -15.51 3.38 -7.21
C LEU A 147 -14.68 3.56 -5.93
N MET A 148 -14.80 2.63 -4.97
CA MET A 148 -14.05 2.72 -3.71
C MET A 148 -12.54 2.64 -3.94
N ALA A 149 -12.09 1.62 -4.69
CA ALA A 149 -10.66 1.39 -4.91
C ALA A 149 -9.99 2.50 -5.70
N GLY A 150 -10.68 3.05 -6.71
CA GLY A 150 -10.14 4.10 -7.57
C GLY A 150 -10.24 5.51 -6.98
N TYR A 151 -11.14 5.75 -6.02
CA TYR A 151 -11.37 7.07 -5.45
C TYR A 151 -10.33 7.42 -4.38
N SER A 152 -10.31 6.70 -3.26
CA SER A 152 -9.50 7.07 -2.08
C SER A 152 -8.00 6.97 -2.35
N THR A 153 -7.56 5.92 -3.05
CA THR A 153 -6.13 5.70 -3.34
C THR A 153 -5.56 6.74 -4.32
N THR A 154 -6.32 7.11 -5.34
CA THR A 154 -5.92 8.15 -6.31
C THR A 154 -5.91 9.52 -5.65
N ALA A 155 -6.92 9.83 -4.83
CA ALA A 155 -6.97 11.08 -4.08
C ALA A 155 -5.77 11.19 -3.13
N ALA A 156 -5.44 10.12 -2.39
CA ALA A 156 -4.27 10.07 -1.53
C ALA A 156 -2.95 10.31 -2.29
N ALA A 157 -2.77 9.68 -3.46
CA ALA A 157 -1.58 9.90 -4.30
C ALA A 157 -1.44 11.37 -4.74
N LEU A 158 -2.54 11.98 -5.18
CA LEU A 158 -2.56 13.39 -5.58
C LEU A 158 -2.31 14.33 -4.40
N SER A 159 -2.91 14.04 -3.24
CA SER A 159 -2.68 14.77 -1.99
C SER A 159 -1.20 14.75 -1.60
N TRP A 160 -0.56 13.58 -1.63
CA TRP A 160 0.86 13.46 -1.37
C TRP A 160 1.72 14.17 -2.40
N PHE A 161 1.38 14.08 -3.69
CA PHE A 161 2.08 14.82 -4.73
C PHE A 161 2.04 16.34 -4.45
N ILE A 162 0.86 16.90 -4.18
CA ILE A 162 0.68 18.33 -3.88
C ILE A 162 1.53 18.75 -2.68
N HIS A 163 1.47 17.97 -1.59
CA HIS A 163 2.25 18.24 -0.39
C HIS A 163 3.77 18.15 -0.64
N LEU A 164 4.23 17.13 -1.37
CA LEU A 164 5.66 16.98 -1.68
C LEU A 164 6.14 18.11 -2.59
N MET A 165 5.35 18.54 -3.57
CA MET A 165 5.70 19.69 -4.42
C MET A 165 5.74 21.00 -3.62
N SER A 166 4.89 21.16 -2.59
CA SER A 166 4.88 22.37 -1.77
C SER A 166 6.13 22.51 -0.88
N ILE A 167 6.66 21.40 -0.37
CA ILE A 167 7.84 21.39 0.52
C ILE A 167 9.17 21.14 -0.22
N HIS A 168 9.11 20.77 -1.52
CA HIS A 168 10.27 20.60 -2.41
C HIS A 168 10.18 21.52 -3.65
N PRO A 169 10.31 22.85 -3.47
CA PRO A 169 10.19 23.82 -4.56
C PRO A 169 11.19 23.56 -5.70
N GLU A 170 12.38 23.02 -5.40
CA GLU A 170 13.38 22.62 -6.38
C GLU A 170 12.90 21.51 -7.32
N VAL A 171 12.15 20.54 -6.80
CA VAL A 171 11.56 19.47 -7.59
C VAL A 171 10.40 20.02 -8.41
N GLN A 172 9.53 20.80 -7.78
CA GLN A 172 8.41 21.45 -8.46
C GLN A 172 8.87 22.29 -9.65
N ASN A 173 9.90 23.11 -9.48
CA ASN A 173 10.44 23.96 -10.55
C ASN A 173 11.02 23.15 -11.73
N LYS A 174 11.63 21.99 -11.45
CA LYS A 174 12.10 21.08 -12.52
C LYS A 174 10.94 20.48 -13.31
N VAL A 175 9.87 20.07 -12.64
CA VAL A 175 8.64 19.59 -13.31
C VAL A 175 8.03 20.70 -14.16
N LYS A 176 7.89 21.92 -13.62
CA LYS A 176 7.38 23.06 -14.39
C LYS A 176 8.25 23.38 -15.60
N LYS A 177 9.57 23.33 -15.46
CA LYS A 177 10.50 23.56 -16.57
C LYS A 177 10.37 22.50 -17.67
N GLU A 178 10.17 21.23 -17.30
CA GLU A 178 9.86 20.16 -18.27
C GLU A 178 8.56 20.46 -19.01
N LEU A 179 7.50 20.81 -18.28
CA LEU A 179 6.16 21.01 -18.85
C LEU A 179 6.04 22.30 -19.68
N ALA A 180 6.83 23.33 -19.39
CA ALA A 180 6.83 24.61 -20.10
C ALA A 180 7.19 24.48 -21.60
N GLN A 181 7.81 23.37 -21.99
CA GLN A 181 8.15 23.08 -23.39
C GLN A 181 6.94 22.66 -24.24
N TYR A 182 5.79 22.42 -23.61
CA TYR A 182 4.61 21.84 -24.24
C TYR A 182 3.41 22.79 -24.14
N ASN A 183 2.56 22.76 -25.17
CA ASN A 183 1.38 23.62 -25.24
C ASN A 183 0.41 23.34 -24.08
N MET A 184 -0.08 24.41 -23.46
CA MET A 184 -1.04 24.42 -22.35
C MET A 184 -2.45 23.94 -22.74
N GLN A 185 -2.83 23.96 -24.02
CA GLN A 185 -4.22 23.75 -24.43
C GLN A 185 -4.63 22.26 -24.50
N SER A 186 -3.81 21.40 -25.09
CA SER A 186 -4.10 19.96 -25.22
C SER A 186 -3.00 19.11 -24.58
N LEU A 187 -3.43 18.03 -23.92
CA LEU A 187 -2.56 17.04 -23.31
C LEU A 187 -2.89 15.69 -23.92
N SER A 188 -2.08 15.24 -24.86
CA SER A 188 -2.19 13.92 -25.49
C SER A 188 -1.47 12.86 -24.66
N VAL A 189 -1.73 11.59 -24.98
CA VAL A 189 -1.04 10.45 -24.33
C VAL A 189 0.44 10.47 -24.68
N GLU A 190 0.78 10.78 -25.93
CA GLU A 190 2.16 10.86 -26.42
C GLU A 190 2.95 11.97 -25.70
N GLN A 191 2.29 13.10 -25.42
CA GLN A 191 2.91 14.16 -24.61
C GLN A 191 3.13 13.69 -23.16
N LEU A 192 2.15 13.00 -22.56
CA LEU A 192 2.30 12.45 -21.22
C LEU A 192 3.46 11.45 -21.13
N ASP A 193 3.67 10.63 -22.15
CA ASP A 193 4.80 9.69 -22.20
C ASP A 193 6.14 10.42 -22.25
N SER A 194 6.20 11.62 -22.84
CA SER A 194 7.42 12.42 -22.93
C SER A 194 7.83 13.13 -21.62
N PHE A 195 6.96 13.21 -20.61
CA PHE A 195 7.29 13.84 -19.32
C PHE A 195 8.07 12.87 -18.42
N SER A 196 9.36 12.72 -18.68
CA SER A 196 10.25 11.77 -18.01
C SER A 196 10.56 12.15 -16.57
N TYR A 197 10.76 13.43 -16.27
CA TYR A 197 11.03 13.90 -14.91
C TYR A 197 9.77 13.83 -14.04
N LEU A 198 8.60 14.21 -14.58
CA LEU A 198 7.33 13.97 -13.88
C LEU A 198 7.10 12.48 -13.60
N ASP A 199 7.49 11.58 -14.51
CA ASP A 199 7.45 10.13 -14.25
C ASP A 199 8.33 9.74 -13.05
N CYS A 200 9.56 10.25 -12.99
CA CYS A 200 10.47 10.04 -11.87
C CYS A 200 9.87 10.52 -10.54
N VAL A 201 9.27 11.72 -10.54
CA VAL A 201 8.59 12.30 -9.38
C VAL A 201 7.44 11.40 -8.93
N LEU A 202 6.59 10.94 -9.84
CA LEU A 202 5.44 10.09 -9.49
C LEU A 202 5.88 8.72 -8.98
N ARG A 203 6.91 8.11 -9.58
CA ARG A 203 7.51 6.87 -9.08
C ARG A 203 8.05 7.04 -7.66
N GLU A 204 8.66 8.19 -7.38
CA GLU A 204 9.12 8.52 -6.02
C GLU A 204 7.98 8.80 -5.06
N VAL A 205 6.90 9.46 -5.48
CA VAL A 205 5.69 9.60 -4.67
C VAL A 205 5.13 8.23 -4.30
N PHE A 206 4.99 7.32 -5.26
CA PHE A 206 4.48 5.97 -4.99
C PHE A 206 5.42 5.11 -4.14
N ARG A 207 6.75 5.28 -4.25
CA ARG A 207 7.72 4.59 -3.37
C ARG A 207 7.69 5.17 -1.96
N PHE A 208 7.78 6.49 -1.86
CA PHE A 208 7.97 7.20 -0.60
C PHE A 208 6.68 7.22 0.21
N VAL A 209 5.54 7.50 -0.40
CA VAL A 209 4.24 7.60 0.27
C VAL A 209 3.20 6.80 -0.51
N PRO A 210 3.33 5.45 -0.55
CA PRO A 210 2.39 4.61 -1.25
C PRO A 210 1.00 4.80 -0.63
N PRO A 211 -0.06 5.02 -1.44
CA PRO A 211 -1.42 5.10 -0.92
C PRO A 211 -1.75 3.88 -0.06
N ASN A 212 -1.37 2.68 -0.50
CA ASN A 212 -1.47 1.47 0.30
C ASN A 212 -0.10 1.06 0.87
N PHE A 213 0.04 1.10 2.20
CA PHE A 213 1.31 0.85 2.89
C PHE A 213 1.68 -0.62 3.03
N GLY A 214 0.75 -1.53 2.77
CA GLY A 214 1.04 -2.95 2.71
C GLY A 214 -0.11 -3.79 2.21
N ILE A 215 0.18 -5.04 1.95
CA ILE A 215 -0.76 -5.98 1.34
C ILE A 215 -0.94 -7.17 2.26
N LEU A 216 -2.19 -7.48 2.58
CA LEU A 216 -2.56 -8.62 3.40
C LEU A 216 -3.00 -9.80 2.53
N ARG A 217 -2.55 -11.00 2.91
CA ARG A 217 -2.96 -12.29 2.33
C ARG A 217 -3.37 -13.26 3.44
N THR A 218 -4.29 -14.17 3.15
CA THR A 218 -4.48 -15.39 3.97
C THR A 218 -3.71 -16.52 3.32
N LEU A 219 -2.92 -17.24 4.11
CA LEU A 219 -2.28 -18.45 3.65
C LEU A 219 -3.28 -19.64 3.64
N THR A 220 -3.44 -20.31 2.50
CA THR A 220 -4.46 -21.35 2.29
C THR A 220 -3.95 -22.77 2.57
N VAL A 221 -2.64 -22.95 2.61
CA VAL A 221 -1.91 -24.20 2.89
C VAL A 221 -0.65 -23.90 3.69
N ASP A 222 -0.18 -24.83 4.52
CA ASP A 222 1.09 -24.64 5.23
C ASP A 222 2.25 -24.36 4.24
N ASP A 223 3.14 -23.44 4.61
CA ASP A 223 4.27 -23.03 3.77
C ASP A 223 5.48 -22.64 4.64
N ARG A 224 6.62 -22.38 3.99
CA ARG A 224 7.86 -21.97 4.65
C ARG A 224 8.50 -20.80 3.92
N LEU A 225 8.82 -19.75 4.68
CA LEU A 225 9.50 -18.57 4.13
C LEU A 225 10.95 -18.90 3.75
N PRO A 226 11.40 -18.57 2.52
CA PRO A 226 12.76 -18.89 2.08
C PRO A 226 13.84 -18.16 2.88
N SER A 227 13.60 -16.93 3.33
CA SER A 227 14.63 -16.10 3.97
C SER A 227 15.08 -16.59 5.35
N THR A 228 14.16 -17.20 6.09
CA THR A 228 14.31 -17.55 7.50
C THR A 228 14.07 -19.02 7.77
N GLY A 229 13.46 -19.75 6.82
CA GLY A 229 12.95 -21.10 7.02
C GLY A 229 11.75 -21.15 7.96
N ALA A 230 11.12 -20.00 8.26
CA ALA A 230 10.03 -19.91 9.20
C ALA A 230 8.76 -20.61 8.69
N GLU A 231 8.15 -21.41 9.55
CA GLU A 231 6.92 -22.13 9.24
C GLU A 231 5.70 -21.22 9.36
N LEU A 232 4.94 -21.17 8.27
CA LEU A 232 3.64 -20.55 8.17
C LEU A 232 2.57 -21.64 8.15
N ARG A 233 1.46 -21.40 8.85
CA ARG A 233 0.35 -22.34 8.92
C ARG A 233 -0.83 -21.82 8.12
N LYS A 234 -1.59 -22.73 7.54
CA LYS A 234 -2.88 -22.40 6.93
C LYS A 234 -3.72 -21.54 7.89
N GLY A 235 -4.24 -20.43 7.37
CA GLY A 235 -4.99 -19.43 8.12
C GLY A 235 -4.14 -18.28 8.67
N ASP A 236 -2.82 -18.37 8.60
CA ASP A 236 -1.95 -17.24 8.95
C ASP A 236 -2.20 -16.06 8.01
N LEU A 237 -2.28 -14.87 8.58
CA LEU A 237 -2.34 -13.63 7.83
C LEU A 237 -0.92 -13.17 7.51
N VAL A 238 -0.60 -13.01 6.24
CA VAL A 238 0.73 -12.58 5.79
C VAL A 238 0.65 -11.17 5.23
N PHE A 239 1.37 -10.25 5.88
CA PHE A 239 1.38 -8.83 5.56
C PHE A 239 2.71 -8.43 4.90
N ILE A 240 2.64 -8.03 3.64
CA ILE A 240 3.77 -7.48 2.89
C ILE A 240 3.86 -5.99 3.17
N ALA A 241 4.92 -5.55 3.85
CA ALA A 241 5.11 -4.16 4.23
C ALA A 241 5.72 -3.32 3.09
N ILE A 242 4.88 -2.87 2.14
CA ILE A 242 5.28 -2.06 0.99
C ILE A 242 6.04 -0.80 1.43
N HIS A 243 5.54 -0.10 2.45
CA HIS A 243 6.15 1.13 2.95
C HIS A 243 7.58 0.92 3.45
N ASN A 244 7.82 -0.20 4.16
CA ASN A 244 9.13 -0.58 4.66
C ASN A 244 10.06 -1.00 3.52
N LEU A 245 9.58 -1.83 2.58
CA LEU A 245 10.34 -2.22 1.38
C LEU A 245 10.76 -1.01 0.55
N GLY A 246 9.87 -0.02 0.43
CA GLY A 246 10.14 1.25 -0.24
C GLY A 246 11.27 2.05 0.41
N ARG A 247 11.61 1.80 1.68
CA ARG A 247 12.65 2.51 2.46
C ARG A 247 13.87 1.65 2.79
N ASP A 248 13.90 0.43 2.29
CA ASP A 248 14.95 -0.49 2.65
C ASP A 248 16.27 -0.16 1.93
N ARG A 249 17.29 0.19 2.72
CA ARG A 249 18.64 0.51 2.20
C ARG A 249 19.31 -0.64 1.45
N ARG A 250 18.84 -1.88 1.60
CA ARG A 250 19.34 -3.02 0.81
C ARG A 250 18.88 -2.98 -0.64
N TYR A 251 17.76 -2.31 -0.93
CA TYR A 251 17.10 -2.31 -2.24
C TYR A 251 17.11 -0.95 -2.92
N TRP A 252 17.26 0.13 -2.15
CA TRP A 252 17.32 1.51 -2.62
C TRP A 252 18.71 2.06 -2.38
N LEU A 253 19.65 1.58 -3.20
CA LEU A 253 21.06 1.92 -3.16
C LEU A 253 21.30 3.22 -3.93
N GLY A 254 21.97 4.18 -3.32
CA GLY A 254 22.19 5.48 -3.95
C GLY A 254 22.80 6.49 -3.00
N PRO A 255 23.06 7.71 -3.51
CA PRO A 255 23.70 8.76 -2.72
C PRO A 255 22.79 9.35 -1.63
N VAL A 256 21.47 9.14 -1.74
CA VAL A 256 20.47 9.72 -0.85
C VAL A 256 19.71 8.63 -0.12
N ASP A 257 19.55 8.84 1.19
CA ASP A 257 18.80 7.97 2.09
C ASP A 257 17.39 7.67 1.54
N PRO A 258 16.94 6.39 1.53
CA PRO A 258 15.57 6.05 1.13
C PRO A 258 14.47 6.74 1.95
N ASP A 259 14.79 7.25 3.14
CA ASP A 259 13.88 8.06 3.96
C ASP A 259 13.75 9.51 3.51
N GLN A 260 14.47 9.92 2.48
CA GLN A 260 14.32 11.23 1.85
C GLN A 260 13.62 11.09 0.51
N PHE A 261 12.77 12.07 0.20
CA PHE A 261 12.13 12.21 -1.09
C PHE A 261 13.16 12.71 -2.11
N TYR A 262 13.53 11.86 -3.07
CA TYR A 262 14.58 12.14 -4.06
C TYR A 262 14.21 11.53 -5.42
N PRO A 263 13.40 12.24 -6.24
CA PRO A 263 12.93 11.78 -7.55
C PRO A 263 14.04 11.36 -8.51
N GLU A 264 15.18 12.04 -8.45
CA GLU A 264 16.33 11.81 -9.32
C GLU A 264 16.88 10.38 -9.22
N ARG A 265 16.53 9.61 -8.17
CA ARG A 265 16.83 8.18 -8.14
C ARG A 265 16.29 7.45 -9.36
N PHE A 266 15.18 7.89 -9.93
CA PHE A 266 14.54 7.24 -11.08
C PHE A 266 15.00 7.76 -12.45
N LEU A 267 15.90 8.75 -12.51
CA LEU A 267 16.39 9.33 -13.77
C LEU A 267 17.27 8.37 -14.59
N VAL A 268 17.97 7.45 -13.94
CA VAL A 268 18.84 6.48 -14.61
C VAL A 268 18.07 5.17 -14.75
N GLU A 269 17.64 4.85 -15.98
CA GLU A 269 16.86 3.63 -16.29
C GLU A 269 17.61 2.32 -16.00
N ASP A 270 18.94 2.40 -15.94
CA ASP A 270 19.84 1.29 -16.27
C ASP A 270 20.68 0.72 -15.11
N ASN A 271 20.32 0.97 -13.85
CA ASN A 271 20.99 0.32 -12.73
C ASN A 271 20.01 -0.47 -11.86
N ASP A 272 19.80 -1.75 -12.22
CA ASP A 272 19.34 -2.80 -11.30
C ASP A 272 20.19 -2.85 -10.01
N ILE A 273 21.38 -2.24 -10.04
CA ILE A 273 22.30 -2.06 -8.91
C ILE A 273 21.78 -1.03 -7.90
N ASN A 274 21.09 0.04 -8.33
CA ASN A 274 20.74 1.18 -7.46
C ASN A 274 19.26 1.22 -7.07
N ASN A 275 18.36 0.83 -7.97
CA ASN A 275 16.94 0.77 -7.67
C ASN A 275 16.42 -0.62 -8.01
N ASN A 276 16.25 -1.45 -7.00
CA ASN A 276 15.69 -2.77 -7.21
C ASN A 276 14.22 -2.63 -7.62
N LYS A 277 13.94 -2.73 -8.93
CA LYS A 277 12.58 -2.61 -9.50
C LYS A 277 11.60 -3.57 -8.81
N ALA A 278 12.08 -4.73 -8.35
CA ALA A 278 11.25 -5.69 -7.64
C ALA A 278 10.89 -5.27 -6.20
N ALA A 279 11.61 -4.32 -5.59
CA ALA A 279 11.23 -3.71 -4.32
C ALA A 279 10.23 -2.55 -4.49
N SER A 280 10.08 -2.00 -5.69
CA SER A 280 9.08 -0.97 -6.00
C SER A 280 7.74 -1.60 -6.36
N ILE A 281 6.93 -1.90 -5.33
CA ILE A 281 5.65 -2.60 -5.49
C ILE A 281 4.43 -1.81 -4.95
N PRO A 282 4.25 -0.52 -5.28
CA PRO A 282 3.14 0.29 -4.76
C PRO A 282 1.76 -0.19 -5.19
N PHE A 283 1.70 -1.01 -6.25
CA PHE A 283 0.48 -1.64 -6.77
C PHE A 283 0.41 -3.15 -6.45
N GLY A 284 1.30 -3.64 -5.58
CA GLY A 284 1.47 -5.05 -5.28
C GLY A 284 2.08 -5.84 -6.43
N GLY A 285 1.89 -7.16 -6.38
CA GLY A 285 2.40 -8.09 -7.37
C GLY A 285 1.67 -9.43 -7.32
N GLY A 286 2.10 -10.35 -8.19
CA GLY A 286 1.51 -11.67 -8.34
C GLY A 286 0.11 -11.64 -8.96
N HIS A 287 -0.66 -12.70 -8.76
CA HIS A 287 -1.96 -12.86 -9.41
C HIS A 287 -3.06 -11.89 -8.92
N ARG A 288 -2.84 -11.20 -7.79
CA ARG A 288 -3.72 -10.16 -7.21
C ARG A 288 -3.15 -8.75 -7.36
N GLN A 289 -2.24 -8.54 -8.31
CA GLN A 289 -1.74 -7.21 -8.62
C GLN A 289 -2.89 -6.26 -8.97
N CYS A 290 -2.75 -4.97 -8.64
CA CYS A 290 -3.78 -3.98 -8.90
C CYS A 290 -4.17 -3.97 -10.39
N ILE A 291 -5.45 -4.27 -10.67
CA ILE A 291 -5.99 -4.26 -12.03
C ILE A 291 -6.11 -2.83 -12.60
N GLY A 292 -6.20 -1.82 -11.74
CA GLY A 292 -6.34 -0.42 -12.13
C GLY A 292 -5.01 0.32 -12.28
N GLN A 293 -3.88 -0.37 -12.23
CA GLN A 293 -2.57 0.25 -12.06
C GLN A 293 -2.18 1.19 -13.23
N ASP A 294 -2.50 0.81 -14.46
CA ASP A 294 -2.13 1.57 -15.66
C ASP A 294 -3.01 2.81 -15.78
N LEU A 295 -4.32 2.64 -15.53
CA LEU A 295 -5.27 3.75 -15.45
C LEU A 295 -4.90 4.72 -14.33
N ALA A 296 -4.47 4.22 -13.16
CA ALA A 296 -4.06 5.06 -12.04
C ALA A 296 -2.82 5.90 -12.41
N ARG A 297 -1.79 5.28 -12.99
CA ARG A 297 -0.58 6.00 -13.44
C ARG A 297 -0.93 7.08 -14.46
N LEU A 298 -1.72 6.73 -15.48
CA LEU A 298 -2.15 7.68 -16.51
C LEU A 298 -2.94 8.85 -15.91
N LYS A 299 -3.96 8.55 -15.08
CA LYS A 299 -4.80 9.59 -14.46
C LYS A 299 -4.01 10.50 -13.54
N VAL A 300 -3.19 9.94 -12.65
CA VAL A 300 -2.38 10.73 -11.73
C VAL A 300 -1.40 11.60 -12.52
N LYS A 301 -0.70 11.03 -13.51
CA LYS A 301 0.24 11.78 -14.34
C LYS A 301 -0.44 12.93 -15.10
N ALA A 302 -1.59 12.67 -15.71
CA ALA A 302 -2.36 13.68 -16.42
C ALA A 302 -2.81 14.83 -15.50
N ILE A 303 -3.35 14.51 -14.32
CA ILE A 303 -3.81 15.50 -13.34
C ILE A 303 -2.62 16.31 -12.81
N CYS A 304 -1.54 15.65 -12.41
CA CYS A 304 -0.32 16.32 -11.94
C CYS A 304 0.28 17.24 -12.99
N ALA A 305 0.37 16.80 -14.25
CA ALA A 305 0.84 17.65 -15.35
C ALA A 305 -0.02 18.91 -15.51
N ARG A 306 -1.36 18.76 -15.50
CA ARG A 306 -2.29 19.90 -15.60
C ARG A 306 -2.22 20.85 -14.41
N LEU A 307 -2.01 20.34 -13.19
CA LEU A 307 -1.80 21.17 -12.01
C LEU A 307 -0.49 21.95 -12.15
N MET A 308 0.61 21.28 -12.47
CA MET A 308 1.93 21.92 -12.57
C MET A 308 2.06 22.93 -13.70
N GLN A 309 1.20 22.84 -14.72
CA GLN A 309 1.07 23.84 -15.78
C GLN A 309 0.39 25.15 -15.31
N ARG A 310 -0.42 25.13 -14.25
CA ARG A 310 -1.31 26.25 -13.90
C ARG A 310 -1.15 26.78 -12.49
N VAL A 311 -0.58 25.99 -11.58
CA VAL A 311 -0.49 26.36 -10.17
C VAL A 311 0.91 26.14 -9.63
N THR A 312 1.34 27.06 -8.79
CA THR A 312 2.51 26.93 -7.92
C THR A 312 2.02 26.59 -6.50
N PHE A 313 2.53 25.51 -5.92
CA PHE A 313 2.30 25.13 -4.54
C PHE A 313 3.39 25.70 -3.63
N GLY A 314 2.99 26.34 -2.54
CA GLY A 314 3.89 26.77 -1.48
C GLY A 314 3.59 26.07 -0.15
N ASP A 315 4.62 25.90 0.67
CA ASP A 315 4.48 25.36 2.03
C ASP A 315 3.70 26.34 2.91
N GLY A 316 2.59 25.87 3.50
CA GLY A 316 1.81 26.62 4.48
C GLY A 316 2.45 26.69 5.86
N GLY A 317 3.58 25.99 6.08
CA GLY A 317 4.38 26.02 7.29
C GLY A 317 4.17 24.81 8.22
N PRO A 318 5.09 24.61 9.18
CA PRO A 318 5.15 23.40 10.01
C PRO A 318 3.95 23.23 10.95
N GLU A 319 3.22 24.31 11.27
CA GLU A 319 2.05 24.26 12.14
C GLU A 319 0.84 23.54 11.48
N VAL A 320 0.81 23.55 10.15
CA VAL A 320 -0.27 22.99 9.32
C VAL A 320 0.19 21.81 8.45
N ASN A 321 1.50 21.59 8.32
CA ASN A 321 2.11 20.46 7.62
C ASN A 321 2.96 19.65 8.60
N SER A 322 2.37 18.65 9.28
CA SER A 322 3.12 17.83 10.23
C SER A 322 3.98 16.74 9.57
N GLY A 323 3.80 16.48 8.27
CA GLY A 323 4.45 15.36 7.57
C GLY A 323 4.07 13.97 8.12
N GLU A 324 3.14 13.92 9.08
CA GLU A 324 2.66 12.70 9.71
C GLU A 324 1.57 12.05 8.85
N TYR A 325 1.47 10.74 8.95
CA TYR A 325 0.39 9.97 8.35
C TYR A 325 -0.89 10.12 9.18
N ALA A 326 -2.04 10.33 8.54
CA ALA A 326 -3.32 9.97 9.13
C ALA A 326 -3.78 8.65 8.49
N GLY A 327 -4.21 7.71 9.32
CA GLY A 327 -5.17 6.71 8.88
C GLY A 327 -6.53 7.39 8.88
N ASP A 328 -7.17 7.53 7.72
CA ASP A 328 -8.50 8.14 7.60
C ASP A 328 -9.64 7.21 8.06
N GLY A 329 -9.31 6.06 8.66
CA GLY A 329 -10.25 4.97 8.91
C GLY A 329 -10.53 4.12 7.66
N GLY A 330 -9.95 4.47 6.52
CA GLY A 330 -9.89 3.72 5.27
C GLY A 330 -8.49 3.16 4.96
N ASP A 331 -8.38 2.47 3.83
CA ASP A 331 -7.20 1.68 3.44
C ASP A 331 -6.02 2.54 2.91
N ALA A 332 -6.17 3.87 2.82
CA ALA A 332 -5.18 4.77 2.21
C ALA A 332 -4.47 5.67 3.23
N ILE A 333 -3.17 5.87 3.04
CA ILE A 333 -2.40 6.85 3.83
C ILE A 333 -2.55 8.23 3.21
N ILE A 334 -3.01 9.19 4.02
CA ILE A 334 -3.07 10.61 3.65
C ILE A 334 -2.22 11.46 4.61
N PRO A 335 -1.80 12.67 4.19
CA PRO A 335 -1.18 13.63 5.10
C PRO A 335 -2.14 14.00 6.24
N LYS A 336 -1.70 13.90 7.50
CA LYS A 336 -2.52 14.16 8.69
C LYS A 336 -3.00 15.61 8.78
N ARG A 337 -2.24 16.54 8.23
CA ARG A 337 -2.57 17.95 8.04
C ARG A 337 -1.85 18.42 6.78
N MET A 338 -2.58 19.09 5.88
CA MET A 338 -2.05 19.66 4.65
C MET A 338 -2.42 21.13 4.58
N GLY A 339 -1.47 22.00 4.91
CA GLY A 339 -1.53 23.42 4.63
C GLY A 339 -0.68 23.73 3.41
N VAL A 340 -1.31 23.88 2.25
CA VAL A 340 -0.62 24.23 1.01
C VAL A 340 -1.20 25.53 0.50
N THR A 341 -0.33 26.50 0.20
CA THR A 341 -0.74 27.70 -0.53
C THR A 341 -0.76 27.37 -2.01
N ILE A 342 -1.79 27.83 -2.72
CA ILE A 342 -1.94 27.61 -4.16
C ILE A 342 -1.96 28.98 -4.82
N THR A 343 -0.96 29.26 -5.63
CA THR A 343 -0.91 30.44 -6.50
C THR A 343 -1.22 29.98 -7.92
N PHE A 344 -2.23 30.57 -8.54
CA PHE A 344 -2.48 30.37 -9.96
C PHE A 344 -1.43 31.16 -10.73
N ASP A 345 -0.69 30.47 -11.58
CA ASP A 345 0.23 31.12 -12.50
C ASP A 345 -0.64 31.95 -13.46
N SER A 346 -0.30 33.22 -13.67
CA SER A 346 -1.06 34.08 -14.59
C SER A 346 -1.15 33.38 -15.94
N ASP A 347 -2.36 33.28 -16.50
CA ASP A 347 -2.50 33.07 -17.93
C ASP A 347 -1.75 34.25 -18.56
N ASP A 348 -0.55 34.01 -19.10
CA ASP A 348 0.02 34.97 -20.03
C ASP A 348 -1.04 35.10 -21.12
N ASP A 349 -1.70 36.26 -21.15
CA ASP A 349 -2.70 36.64 -22.15
C ASP A 349 -2.16 36.33 -23.55
N THR A 350 -2.60 35.21 -24.12
CA THR A 350 -2.45 34.90 -25.55
C THR A 350 -3.69 34.27 -26.12
#